data_AF-A0A9D2TNM2-F1
#
_entry.id   AF-A0A9D2TNM2-F1
#
_cell.length_a   1.000
_cell.length_b   1.000
_cell.length_c   1.000
_cell.angle_alpha   90.00
_cell.angle_beta   90.00
_cell.angle_gamma   90.00
#
_symmetry.space_group_name_H-M   'P 1'
#
loop_
_entity.id
_entity.type
_entity.pdbx_description
1 polymer ?
#
loop_
_entity_poly.entity_id
_entity_poly.type
_entity_poly.pdbx_seq_one_letter_code
_entity_poly.pdbx_strand_id
1 'polypeptide(L)'
;MDISDLKKLKKEAGLTNAEIAELSGIPVSTVNKIFSGATKNPRYATLLAIEQVLTTKEKIPFTYDKLKEEPSIVRDASAPYMYSAREYDGEDIEKLSEWSRAELINGKLYMLSAPNRLHQYFVAELLFEIKSYIRKNNGKCDVYASPFDVRLFGDDSTIMQPDILVVCNKDILTDKGCSGAPDWVIEIVSKSNSSHDYVRKLIQYQKACVREYWIVNPFQELISVFNFEDAKKSGEYNYGEPVPSGVLEGLEIRFGEVVEGY
;
A
#
# COMPACT_ATOMS: atom_id res chain seq x y z
N MET A 1 -9.55 -9.51 -2.02
CA MET A 1 -10.67 -9.52 -1.07
C MET A 1 -11.89 -10.12 -1.76
N ASP A 2 -12.58 -11.04 -1.10
CA ASP A 2 -13.81 -11.66 -1.64
C ASP A 2 -15.06 -10.93 -1.10
N ILE A 3 -16.20 -11.08 -1.78
CA ILE A 3 -17.49 -10.49 -1.39
C ILE A 3 -17.91 -10.92 0.03
N SER A 4 -17.45 -12.10 0.47
CA SER A 4 -17.64 -12.60 1.83
C SER A 4 -17.02 -11.68 2.90
N ASP A 5 -15.81 -11.19 2.68
CA ASP A 5 -15.11 -10.25 3.57
C ASP A 5 -15.85 -8.90 3.65
N LEU A 6 -16.30 -8.39 2.50
CA LEU A 6 -17.06 -7.12 2.45
C LEU A 6 -18.38 -7.21 3.21
N LYS A 7 -19.06 -8.36 3.15
CA LYS A 7 -20.30 -8.58 3.92
C LYS A 7 -20.04 -8.55 5.42
N LYS A 8 -18.89 -9.10 5.87
CA LYS A 8 -18.47 -9.04 7.26
C LYS A 8 -18.17 -7.61 7.69
N LEU A 9 -17.37 -6.88 6.91
CA LEU A 9 -17.05 -5.47 7.17
C LEU A 9 -18.31 -4.59 7.20
N LYS A 10 -19.25 -4.82 6.30
CA LYS A 10 -20.54 -4.12 6.32
C LYS A 10 -21.31 -4.37 7.61
N LYS A 11 -21.33 -5.62 8.09
CA LYS A 11 -21.98 -5.98 9.35
C LYS A 11 -21.32 -5.30 10.55
N GLU A 12 -19.99 -5.22 10.58
CA GLU A 12 -19.21 -4.57 11.62
C GLU A 12 -19.34 -3.04 11.57
N ALA A 13 -19.39 -2.47 10.37
CA ALA A 13 -19.56 -1.04 10.17
C ALA A 13 -20.95 -0.56 10.60
N GLY A 14 -21.97 -1.40 10.43
CA GLY A 14 -23.37 -1.09 10.72
C GLY A 14 -24.04 -0.22 9.64
N LEU A 15 -23.44 -0.10 8.46
CA LEU A 15 -23.90 0.77 7.38
C LEU A 15 -24.86 0.04 6.42
N THR A 16 -25.87 0.76 5.96
CA THR A 16 -26.78 0.34 4.89
C THR A 16 -26.13 0.50 3.51
N ASN A 17 -26.68 -0.18 2.49
CA ASN A 17 -26.19 0.01 1.11
C ASN A 17 -26.38 1.44 0.59
N ALA A 18 -27.38 2.16 1.10
CA ALA A 18 -27.62 3.55 0.73
C ALA A 18 -26.55 4.48 1.32
N GLU A 19 -26.21 4.30 2.60
CA GLU A 19 -25.13 5.06 3.26
C GLU A 19 -23.78 4.75 2.60
N ILE A 20 -23.51 3.48 2.27
CA ILE A 20 -22.27 3.10 1.57
C ILE A 20 -22.17 3.81 0.22
N ALA A 21 -23.26 3.81 -0.56
CA ALA A 21 -23.30 4.47 -1.87
C ALA A 21 -23.10 5.98 -1.78
N GLU A 22 -23.71 6.62 -0.78
CA GLU A 22 -23.57 8.05 -0.54
C GLU A 22 -22.12 8.42 -0.17
N LEU A 23 -21.51 7.66 0.74
CA LEU A 23 -20.17 7.92 1.24
C LEU A 23 -19.08 7.56 0.23
N SER A 24 -19.31 6.57 -0.64
CA SER A 24 -18.33 6.08 -1.62
C SER A 24 -18.47 6.75 -2.99
N GLY A 25 -19.55 7.53 -3.20
CA GLY A 25 -19.92 8.09 -4.50
C GLY A 25 -20.37 7.06 -5.55
N ILE A 26 -20.51 5.78 -5.19
CA ILE A 26 -20.90 4.72 -6.13
C ILE A 26 -22.42 4.67 -6.24
N PRO A 27 -23.00 4.46 -7.45
CA PRO A 27 -24.45 4.29 -7.57
C PRO A 27 -24.99 3.19 -6.65
N VAL A 28 -26.08 3.48 -5.92
CA VAL A 28 -26.76 2.54 -5.01
C VAL A 28 -27.08 1.22 -5.70
N SER A 29 -27.43 1.25 -7.00
CA SER A 29 -27.69 0.05 -7.80
C SER A 29 -26.45 -0.85 -7.93
N THR A 30 -25.26 -0.27 -8.09
CA THR A 30 -23.99 -0.98 -8.15
C THR A 30 -23.63 -1.58 -6.79
N VAL A 31 -23.76 -0.80 -5.71
CA VAL A 31 -23.55 -1.29 -4.33
C VAL A 31 -24.49 -2.47 -4.01
N ASN A 32 -25.76 -2.36 -4.40
CA ASN A 32 -26.75 -3.44 -4.22
C ASN A 32 -26.35 -4.72 -4.98
N LYS A 33 -25.89 -4.61 -6.23
CA LYS A 33 -25.46 -5.77 -7.03
C LYS A 33 -24.22 -6.47 -6.45
N ILE A 34 -23.31 -5.70 -5.84
CA ILE A 34 -22.12 -6.24 -5.17
C ILE A 34 -22.52 -7.03 -3.92
N PHE A 35 -23.29 -6.43 -3.02
CA PHE A 35 -23.68 -7.10 -1.77
C PHE A 35 -24.70 -8.24 -1.97
N SER A 36 -25.48 -8.23 -3.05
CA SER A 36 -26.35 -9.36 -3.40
C SER A 36 -25.60 -10.52 -4.07
N GLY A 37 -24.34 -10.31 -4.50
CA GLY A 37 -23.57 -11.30 -5.25
C GLY A 37 -23.95 -11.41 -6.73
N ALA A 38 -24.77 -10.47 -7.25
CA ALA A 38 -25.12 -10.42 -8.67
C ALA A 38 -23.91 -10.02 -9.54
N THR A 39 -22.97 -9.24 -9.01
CA THR A 39 -21.70 -8.93 -9.66
C THR A 39 -20.64 -9.96 -9.24
N LYS A 40 -20.27 -10.87 -10.15
CA LYS A 40 -19.29 -11.94 -9.88
C LYS A 40 -17.86 -11.41 -9.71
N ASN A 41 -17.45 -10.47 -10.56
CA ASN A 41 -16.12 -9.86 -10.54
C ASN A 41 -16.26 -8.33 -10.52
N PRO A 42 -16.53 -7.72 -9.36
CA PRO A 42 -16.55 -6.26 -9.26
C PRO A 42 -15.15 -5.71 -9.55
N ARG A 43 -15.06 -4.53 -10.15
CA ARG A 43 -13.76 -3.90 -10.42
C ARG A 43 -13.05 -3.58 -9.11
N TYR A 44 -11.73 -3.73 -9.09
CA TYR A 44 -10.92 -3.49 -7.90
C TYR A 44 -11.14 -2.09 -7.31
N ALA A 45 -11.15 -1.04 -8.15
CA ALA A 45 -11.42 0.34 -7.72
C ALA A 45 -12.80 0.52 -7.04
N THR A 46 -13.83 -0.21 -7.49
CA THR A 46 -15.17 -0.18 -6.88
C THR A 46 -15.17 -0.89 -5.53
N LEU A 47 -14.48 -2.03 -5.42
CA LEU A 47 -14.31 -2.73 -4.14
C LEU A 47 -13.56 -1.85 -3.14
N LEU A 48 -12.50 -1.19 -3.60
CA LEU A 48 -11.66 -0.30 -2.81
C LEU A 48 -12.45 0.85 -2.18
N ALA A 49 -13.29 1.54 -2.96
CA ALA A 49 -14.08 2.65 -2.46
C ALA A 49 -15.15 2.20 -1.43
N ILE A 50 -15.76 1.03 -1.62
CA ILE A 50 -16.71 0.45 -0.65
C ILE A 50 -15.98 0.06 0.64
N GLU A 51 -14.85 -0.63 0.51
CA GLU A 51 -14.02 -1.10 1.62
C GLU A 51 -13.56 0.06 2.51
N GLN A 52 -13.14 1.17 1.90
CA GLN A 52 -12.70 2.36 2.61
C GLN A 52 -13.83 3.04 3.40
N VAL A 53 -15.05 3.13 2.83
CA VAL A 53 -16.21 3.65 3.57
C VAL A 53 -16.58 2.74 4.74
N LEU A 54 -16.56 1.43 4.54
CA LEU A 54 -16.86 0.48 5.60
C LEU A 54 -15.86 0.54 6.75
N THR A 55 -14.60 0.83 6.44
CA THR A 55 -13.51 0.90 7.42
C THR A 55 -13.47 2.23 8.16
N THR A 56 -13.65 3.34 7.45
CA THR A 56 -13.54 4.69 8.02
C THR A 56 -14.85 5.20 8.59
N LYS A 57 -16.00 4.74 8.06
CA LYS A 57 -17.35 5.28 8.28
C LYS A 57 -17.48 6.77 7.91
N GLU A 58 -16.54 7.29 7.14
CA GLU A 58 -16.47 8.69 6.76
C GLU A 58 -16.79 8.85 5.28
N LYS A 59 -17.24 10.07 4.93
CA LYS A 59 -17.41 10.46 3.54
C LYS A 59 -16.04 10.78 2.97
N ILE A 60 -15.54 9.89 2.12
CA ILE A 60 -14.28 10.11 1.42
C ILE A 60 -14.63 10.89 0.15
N PRO A 61 -13.83 11.89 -0.26
CA PRO A 61 -14.20 12.77 -1.35
C PRO A 61 -14.01 12.04 -2.69
N PHE A 62 -14.89 11.10 -3.03
CA PHE A 62 -14.92 10.41 -4.32
C PHE A 62 -15.90 11.11 -5.28
N THR A 63 -15.50 11.30 -6.55
CA THR A 63 -16.38 11.56 -7.69
C THR A 63 -16.56 10.31 -8.52
N TYR A 64 -17.77 10.02 -8.96
CA TYR A 64 -17.99 8.93 -9.92
C TYR A 64 -17.76 9.43 -11.34
N ASP A 65 -16.70 8.94 -11.98
CA ASP A 65 -16.45 9.17 -13.39
C ASP A 65 -17.46 8.33 -14.18
N LYS A 66 -18.49 8.99 -14.73
CA LYS A 66 -19.54 8.32 -15.51
C LYS A 66 -19.03 7.77 -16.84
N LEU A 67 -17.94 8.29 -17.40
CA LEU A 67 -17.36 7.80 -18.65
C LEU A 67 -16.60 6.51 -18.43
N LYS A 68 -15.92 6.40 -17.28
CA LYS A 68 -15.17 5.20 -16.90
C LYS A 68 -15.98 4.24 -16.03
N GLU A 69 -17.15 4.64 -15.55
CA GLU A 69 -17.98 3.90 -14.59
C GLU A 69 -17.22 3.50 -13.30
N GLU A 70 -16.45 4.43 -12.73
CA GLU A 70 -15.62 4.16 -11.55
C GLU A 70 -15.46 5.36 -10.61
N PRO A 71 -15.24 5.14 -9.31
CA PRO A 71 -14.92 6.21 -8.37
C PRO A 71 -13.51 6.78 -8.60
N SER A 72 -13.37 8.10 -8.46
CA SER A 72 -12.15 8.89 -8.60
C SER A 72 -11.99 9.81 -7.40
N ILE A 73 -10.79 9.97 -6.86
CA ILE A 73 -10.57 10.77 -5.64
C ILE A 73 -10.58 12.27 -6.00
N VAL A 74 -11.50 13.03 -5.43
CA VAL A 74 -11.51 14.50 -5.38
C VAL A 74 -10.51 14.97 -4.34
N ARG A 75 -9.58 15.82 -4.74
CA ARG A 75 -8.66 16.51 -3.84
C ARG A 75 -9.29 17.84 -3.43
N ASP A 76 -9.66 18.01 -2.15
CA ASP A 76 -9.59 19.34 -1.52
C ASP A 76 -9.53 19.29 0.02
N ALA A 77 -8.97 20.38 0.59
CA ALA A 77 -8.44 20.54 1.95
C ALA A 77 -9.46 20.80 3.08
N SER A 78 -9.07 20.48 4.34
CA SER A 78 -9.71 20.80 5.65
C SER A 78 -10.96 19.98 6.03
N ALA A 79 -11.28 19.47 7.25
CA ALA A 79 -10.82 19.56 8.66
C ALA A 79 -11.49 18.40 9.50
N PRO A 80 -11.14 18.18 10.80
CA PRO A 80 -11.26 16.90 11.56
C PRO A 80 -12.34 16.83 12.68
N TYR A 81 -12.73 15.63 13.19
CA TYR A 81 -13.31 15.41 14.56
C TYR A 81 -13.24 13.94 15.14
N MET A 82 -12.41 13.77 16.19
CA MET A 82 -12.47 13.00 17.48
C MET A 82 -13.29 11.69 17.73
N TYR A 83 -12.57 10.61 18.09
CA TYR A 83 -12.82 9.66 19.21
C TYR A 83 -11.44 9.23 19.78
N SER A 84 -11.12 9.55 21.03
CA SER A 84 -9.76 9.33 21.58
C SER A 84 -9.52 7.87 21.99
N ALA A 85 -9.16 7.02 21.03
CA ALA A 85 -8.14 6.01 21.31
C ALA A 85 -6.86 6.74 21.69
N ARG A 86 -6.06 6.22 22.63
CA ARG A 86 -4.74 6.78 22.94
C ARG A 86 -4.00 7.02 21.61
N GLU A 87 -3.64 8.27 21.34
CA GLU A 87 -2.74 8.58 20.23
C GLU A 87 -1.33 8.17 20.65
N TYR A 88 -0.69 7.37 19.79
CA TYR A 88 0.69 6.91 19.95
C TYR A 88 1.62 7.88 19.23
N ASP A 89 2.86 7.99 19.71
CA ASP A 89 3.89 8.82 19.10
C ASP A 89 5.19 8.03 18.84
N GLY A 90 6.22 8.71 18.34
CA GLY A 90 7.51 8.09 18.07
C GLY A 90 8.16 7.46 19.30
N GLU A 91 7.95 8.01 20.50
CA GLU A 91 8.52 7.42 21.71
C GLU A 91 7.89 6.06 22.04
N ASP A 92 6.61 5.85 21.69
CA ASP A 92 5.96 4.56 21.86
C ASP A 92 6.57 3.48 20.98
N ILE A 93 7.05 3.82 19.77
CA ILE A 93 7.84 2.91 18.91
C ILE A 93 9.19 2.59 19.56
N GLU A 94 9.89 3.60 20.09
CA GLU A 94 11.21 3.41 20.74
C GLU A 94 11.15 2.56 22.02
N LYS A 95 9.99 2.50 22.67
CA LYS A 95 9.74 1.67 23.87
C LYS A 95 9.41 0.21 23.53
N LEU A 96 9.16 -0.12 22.26
CA LEU A 96 8.95 -1.51 21.86
C LEU A 96 10.23 -2.33 22.03
N SER A 97 10.07 -3.60 22.40
CA SER A 97 11.22 -4.52 22.42
C SER A 97 11.79 -4.69 21.01
N GLU A 98 13.08 -5.00 20.89
CA GLU A 98 13.75 -5.30 19.61
C GLU A 98 13.08 -6.43 18.80
N TRP A 99 12.29 -7.28 19.47
CA TRP A 99 11.55 -8.40 18.89
C TRP A 99 10.16 -8.01 18.36
N SER A 100 9.72 -6.80 18.66
CA SER A 100 8.39 -6.28 18.27
C SER A 100 8.52 -5.40 17.05
N ARG A 101 7.65 -5.65 16.06
CA ARG A 101 7.56 -4.83 14.85
C ARG A 101 6.23 -4.11 14.83
N ALA A 102 6.26 -2.81 14.55
CA ALA A 102 5.06 -2.01 14.42
C ALA A 102 5.26 -0.87 13.43
N GLU A 103 4.14 -0.34 12.93
CA GLU A 103 4.08 0.91 12.20
C GLU A 103 3.23 1.90 12.97
N LEU A 104 3.63 3.17 12.96
CA LEU A 104 2.88 4.29 13.48
C LEU A 104 2.34 5.09 12.30
N ILE A 105 1.03 5.29 12.20
CA ILE A 105 0.44 6.10 11.13
C ILE A 105 -0.61 7.01 11.74
N ASN A 106 -0.35 8.31 11.76
CA ASN A 106 -1.25 9.36 12.25
C ASN A 106 -1.81 9.04 13.65
N GLY A 107 -0.90 8.79 14.62
CA GLY A 107 -1.27 8.51 16.00
C GLY A 107 -1.77 7.10 16.28
N LYS A 108 -1.79 6.20 15.30
CA LYS A 108 -2.26 4.81 15.46
C LYS A 108 -1.11 3.81 15.29
N LEU A 109 -0.95 2.93 16.27
CA LEU A 109 0.04 1.86 16.26
C LEU A 109 -0.52 0.58 15.64
N TYR A 110 0.22 -0.01 14.70
CA TYR A 110 -0.13 -1.22 13.97
C TYR A 110 0.94 -2.28 14.17
N MET A 111 0.63 -3.33 14.92
CA MET A 111 1.56 -4.44 15.14
C MET A 111 1.69 -5.28 13.87
N LEU A 112 2.94 -5.53 13.45
CA LEU A 112 3.25 -6.35 12.29
C LEU A 112 3.40 -7.81 12.71
N SER A 113 2.78 -8.71 11.95
CA SER A 113 2.95 -10.14 12.12
C SER A 113 4.27 -10.62 11.52
N ALA A 114 4.79 -11.75 12.01
CA ALA A 114 5.96 -12.37 11.42
C ALA A 114 5.66 -12.79 9.97
N PRO A 115 6.55 -12.47 9.02
CA PRO A 115 6.37 -12.86 7.62
C PRO A 115 6.52 -14.37 7.45
N ASN A 116 5.84 -14.92 6.44
CA ASN A 116 5.95 -16.34 6.09
C ASN A 116 7.13 -16.60 5.14
N ARG A 117 7.49 -17.88 4.90
CA ARG A 117 8.62 -18.27 4.03
C ARG A 117 8.51 -17.68 2.61
N LEU A 118 7.33 -17.71 2.00
CA LEU A 118 7.11 -17.21 0.64
C LEU A 118 7.37 -15.70 0.58
N HIS A 119 6.85 -14.95 1.54
CA HIS A 119 7.10 -13.51 1.67
C HIS A 119 8.59 -13.21 1.76
N GLN A 120 9.32 -13.90 2.64
CA GLN A 120 10.76 -13.70 2.82
C GLN A 120 11.58 -14.08 1.59
N TYR A 121 11.15 -15.10 0.84
CA TYR A 121 11.77 -15.45 -0.43
C TYR A 121 11.68 -14.32 -1.45
N PHE A 122 10.48 -13.76 -1.66
CA PHE A 122 10.31 -12.60 -2.56
C PHE A 122 11.11 -11.38 -2.10
N VAL A 123 11.18 -11.11 -0.80
CA VAL A 123 12.03 -10.03 -0.26
C VAL A 123 13.48 -10.24 -0.68
N ALA A 124 14.02 -11.45 -0.49
CA ALA A 124 15.41 -11.76 -0.76
C ALA A 124 15.77 -11.64 -2.24
N GLU A 125 14.95 -12.21 -3.13
CA GLU A 125 15.20 -12.19 -4.58
C GLU A 125 15.12 -10.78 -5.15
N LEU A 126 14.05 -10.03 -4.81
CA LEU A 126 13.90 -8.65 -5.29
C LEU A 126 15.00 -7.75 -4.76
N LEU A 127 15.39 -7.89 -3.48
CA LEU A 127 16.51 -7.17 -2.91
C LEU A 127 17.82 -7.47 -3.66
N PHE A 128 18.07 -8.74 -3.98
CA PHE A 128 19.25 -9.17 -4.72
C PHE A 128 19.28 -8.58 -6.13
N GLU A 129 18.17 -8.66 -6.87
CA GLU A 129 18.06 -8.17 -8.25
C GLU A 129 18.27 -6.66 -8.32
N ILE A 130 17.56 -5.90 -7.48
CA ILE A 130 17.67 -4.44 -7.40
C ILE A 130 19.10 -4.03 -7.01
N LYS A 131 19.68 -4.67 -5.98
CA LYS A 131 21.05 -4.36 -5.52
C LYS A 131 22.10 -4.69 -6.57
N SER A 132 21.93 -5.80 -7.29
CA SER A 132 22.83 -6.20 -8.38
C SER A 132 22.75 -5.21 -9.54
N TYR A 133 21.56 -4.76 -9.90
CA TYR A 133 21.36 -3.74 -10.92
C TYR A 133 22.03 -2.41 -10.56
N ILE A 134 21.80 -1.90 -9.35
CA ILE A 134 22.41 -0.66 -8.86
C ILE A 134 23.94 -0.75 -8.95
N ARG A 135 24.53 -1.85 -8.47
CA ARG A 135 25.98 -2.07 -8.48
C ARG A 135 26.54 -2.14 -9.89
N LYS A 136 25.91 -2.89 -10.78
CA LYS A 136 26.36 -3.08 -12.17
C LYS A 136 26.38 -1.78 -12.95
N ASN A 137 25.43 -0.89 -12.67
CA ASN A 137 25.28 0.40 -13.37
C ASN A 137 25.94 1.58 -12.64
N ASN A 138 26.72 1.33 -11.57
CA ASN A 138 27.30 2.38 -10.72
C ASN A 138 26.24 3.40 -10.24
N GLY A 139 25.04 2.91 -9.94
CA GLY A 139 23.92 3.73 -9.47
C GLY A 139 24.21 4.32 -8.08
N LYS A 140 23.67 5.53 -7.83
CA LYS A 140 23.85 6.24 -6.56
C LYS A 140 22.88 5.81 -5.45
N CYS A 141 21.84 5.06 -5.79
CA CYS A 141 20.81 4.67 -4.83
C CYS A 141 21.25 3.49 -3.96
N ASP A 142 20.66 3.37 -2.78
CA ASP A 142 20.79 2.21 -1.90
C ASP A 142 19.43 1.49 -1.79
N VAL A 143 19.45 0.18 -1.55
CA VAL A 143 18.24 -0.64 -1.34
C VAL A 143 18.31 -1.35 0.00
N TYR A 144 17.19 -1.33 0.73
CA TYR A 144 17.04 -1.92 2.05
C TYR A 144 15.78 -2.79 2.11
N ALA A 145 15.75 -3.71 3.08
CA ALA A 145 14.59 -4.55 3.38
C ALA A 145 14.19 -4.39 4.84
N SER A 146 12.95 -4.72 5.17
CA SER A 146 12.47 -4.72 6.56
C SER A 146 13.21 -5.75 7.44
N PRO A 147 13.37 -5.50 8.76
CA PRO A 147 12.95 -4.30 9.50
C PRO A 147 13.84 -3.08 9.20
N PHE A 148 13.20 -1.97 8.84
CA PHE A 148 13.86 -0.69 8.56
C PHE A 148 12.84 0.43 8.74
N ASP A 149 13.06 1.32 9.71
CA ASP A 149 12.10 2.38 10.03
C ASP A 149 12.19 3.55 9.05
N VAL A 150 11.04 3.98 8.56
CA VAL A 150 10.89 5.11 7.65
C VAL A 150 9.97 6.15 8.31
N ARG A 151 10.57 7.22 8.83
CA ARG A 151 9.87 8.46 9.23
C ARG A 151 9.45 9.19 7.97
N LEU A 152 8.27 8.85 7.48
CA LEU A 152 7.88 9.09 6.10
C LEU A 152 7.82 10.58 5.74
N PHE A 153 7.45 11.44 6.70
CA PHE A 153 7.39 12.90 6.53
C PHE A 153 8.58 13.63 7.16
N GLY A 154 9.63 12.92 7.58
CA GLY A 154 10.78 13.50 8.28
C GLY A 154 10.52 13.82 9.76
N ASP A 155 9.40 13.36 10.29
CA ASP A 155 9.03 13.44 11.71
C ASP A 155 8.42 12.10 12.18
N ASP A 156 8.04 12.04 13.45
CA ASP A 156 7.49 10.84 14.08
C ASP A 156 5.95 10.71 13.89
N SER A 157 5.32 11.50 13.02
CA SER A 157 3.87 11.42 12.79
C SER A 157 3.46 10.13 12.07
N THR A 158 4.35 9.63 11.21
CA THR A 158 4.18 8.40 10.43
C THR A 158 5.51 7.68 10.30
N ILE A 159 5.65 6.54 10.98
CA ILE A 159 6.80 5.65 10.96
C ILE A 159 6.35 4.31 10.38
N MET A 160 6.93 3.90 9.26
CA MET A 160 6.52 2.68 8.54
C MET A 160 7.70 1.74 8.35
N GLN A 161 7.42 0.44 8.12
CA GLN A 161 8.43 -0.57 7.80
C GLN A 161 8.09 -1.27 6.48
N PRO A 162 8.38 -0.63 5.33
CA PRO A 162 8.15 -1.25 4.04
C PRO A 162 8.99 -2.50 3.86
N ASP A 163 8.48 -3.50 3.13
CA ASP A 163 9.21 -4.74 2.89
C ASP A 163 10.53 -4.52 2.16
N ILE A 164 10.52 -3.67 1.13
CA ILE A 164 11.71 -3.20 0.40
C ILE A 164 11.56 -1.72 0.11
N LEU A 165 12.67 -0.98 0.19
CA LEU A 165 12.74 0.43 -0.20
C LEU A 165 14.04 0.75 -0.94
N VAL A 166 13.96 1.69 -1.88
CA VAL A 166 15.12 2.27 -2.58
C VAL A 166 15.21 3.76 -2.25
N VAL A 167 16.42 4.20 -1.89
CA VAL A 167 16.72 5.58 -1.51
C VAL A 167 17.86 6.11 -2.38
N CYS A 168 17.59 7.12 -3.19
CA CYS A 168 18.55 7.76 -4.08
C CYS A 168 19.13 9.06 -3.52
N ASN A 169 18.41 9.73 -2.61
CA ASN A 169 18.93 10.81 -1.80
C ASN A 169 19.47 10.26 -0.48
N LYS A 170 20.79 10.16 -0.31
CA LYS A 170 21.37 9.57 0.92
C LYS A 170 21.27 10.47 2.15
N ASP A 171 20.92 11.75 1.98
CA ASP A 171 20.84 12.71 3.09
C ASP A 171 19.69 12.40 4.06
N ILE A 172 18.69 11.61 3.63
CA ILE A 172 17.60 11.16 4.50
C ILE A 172 17.96 9.90 5.30
N LEU A 173 19.10 9.26 5.04
CA LEU A 173 19.54 8.07 5.77
C LEU A 173 20.14 8.45 7.12
N THR A 174 19.76 7.71 8.17
CA THR A 174 20.14 7.94 9.56
C THR A 174 20.48 6.61 10.23
N ASP A 175 21.11 6.65 11.41
CA ASP A 175 21.38 5.43 12.20
C ASP A 175 20.09 4.70 12.62
N LYS A 176 18.94 5.39 12.62
CA LYS A 176 17.62 4.84 12.97
C LYS A 176 16.79 4.44 11.74
N GLY A 177 17.37 4.38 10.55
CA GLY A 177 16.65 4.11 9.30
C GLY A 177 16.61 5.34 8.39
N CYS A 178 15.42 5.80 7.99
CA CYS A 178 15.25 6.94 7.07
C CYS A 178 14.34 8.03 7.66
N SER A 179 14.73 9.29 7.48
CA SER A 179 13.97 10.50 7.85
C SER A 179 13.56 11.27 6.60
N GLY A 180 12.52 10.77 5.95
CA GLY A 180 11.99 11.25 4.67
C GLY A 180 11.44 10.11 3.83
N ALA A 181 10.81 10.46 2.71
CA ALA A 181 10.23 9.50 1.80
C ALA A 181 11.31 8.80 0.93
N PRO A 182 11.30 7.46 0.84
CA PRO A 182 12.09 6.74 -0.14
C PRO A 182 11.62 7.05 -1.57
N ASP A 183 12.48 6.82 -2.55
CA ASP A 183 12.14 6.99 -3.97
C ASP A 183 11.17 5.90 -4.43
N TRP A 184 11.43 4.65 -4.06
CA TRP A 184 10.62 3.49 -4.45
C TRP A 184 10.36 2.59 -3.25
N VAL A 185 9.10 2.17 -3.09
CA VAL A 185 8.67 1.22 -2.07
C VAL A 185 8.02 0.00 -2.72
N ILE A 186 8.32 -1.19 -2.20
CA ILE A 186 7.68 -2.45 -2.60
C ILE A 186 7.12 -3.14 -1.35
N GLU A 187 5.85 -3.52 -1.39
CA GLU A 187 5.17 -4.30 -0.36
C GLU A 187 4.76 -5.66 -0.94
N ILE A 188 4.96 -6.73 -0.18
CA ILE A 188 4.68 -8.10 -0.62
C ILE A 188 3.48 -8.62 0.17
N VAL A 189 2.45 -9.06 -0.56
CA VAL A 189 1.23 -9.57 0.06
C VAL A 189 1.53 -10.84 0.85
N SER A 190 1.22 -10.79 2.15
CA SER A 190 1.26 -11.96 3.04
C SER A 190 -0.17 -12.37 3.47
N LYS A 191 -0.38 -13.67 3.76
CA LYS A 191 -1.69 -14.21 4.20
C LYS A 191 -2.21 -13.58 5.50
N SER A 192 -1.32 -13.04 6.32
CA SER A 192 -1.63 -12.41 7.62
C SER A 192 -2.08 -10.97 7.50
N ASN A 193 -1.82 -10.31 6.37
CA ASN A 193 -2.10 -8.89 6.20
C ASN A 193 -3.43 -8.70 5.47
N SER A 194 -4.28 -7.82 6.01
CA SER A 194 -5.53 -7.44 5.35
C SER A 194 -5.24 -6.61 4.09
N SER A 195 -6.07 -6.73 3.06
CA SER A 195 -6.06 -5.81 1.88
C SER A 195 -6.03 -4.34 2.28
N HIS A 196 -6.69 -3.98 3.39
CA HIS A 196 -6.70 -2.61 3.96
C HIS A 196 -5.33 -2.01 4.22
N ASP A 197 -4.33 -2.85 4.53
CA ASP A 197 -3.01 -2.37 4.89
C ASP A 197 -2.37 -1.66 3.69
N TYR A 198 -2.25 -2.37 2.56
CA TYR A 198 -1.62 -1.85 1.35
C TYR A 198 -2.29 -0.58 0.79
N VAL A 199 -3.59 -0.42 1.01
CA VAL A 199 -4.38 0.74 0.58
C VAL A 199 -4.08 1.95 1.45
N ARG A 200 -4.08 1.76 2.77
CA ARG A 200 -3.70 2.82 3.70
C ARG A 200 -2.28 3.28 3.42
N LYS A 201 -1.37 2.32 3.20
CA LYS A 201 0.05 2.58 2.88
C LYS A 201 0.19 3.35 1.57
N LEU A 202 -0.54 2.98 0.52
CA LEU A 202 -0.58 3.71 -0.76
C LEU A 202 -0.87 5.21 -0.56
N ILE A 203 -1.85 5.55 0.27
CA ILE A 203 -2.21 6.95 0.55
C ILE A 203 -1.06 7.68 1.27
N GLN A 204 -0.40 7.03 2.23
CA GLN A 204 0.73 7.64 2.94
C GLN A 204 1.90 7.88 1.99
N TYR A 205 2.28 6.87 1.20
CA TYR A 205 3.37 6.98 0.23
C TYR A 205 3.10 8.07 -0.82
N GLN A 206 1.87 8.16 -1.32
CA GLN A 206 1.49 9.23 -2.24
C GLN A 206 1.60 10.62 -1.59
N LYS A 207 1.10 10.78 -0.35
CA LYS A 207 1.16 12.06 0.38
C LYS A 207 2.60 12.49 0.67
N ALA A 208 3.47 11.52 0.91
CA ALA A 208 4.88 11.75 1.21
C ALA A 208 5.74 11.97 -0.04
N CYS A 209 5.15 11.97 -1.24
CA CYS A 209 5.88 12.11 -2.50
C CYS A 209 6.91 10.99 -2.73
N VAL A 210 6.63 9.77 -2.25
CA VAL A 210 7.27 8.57 -2.81
C VAL A 210 7.03 8.61 -4.32
N ARG A 211 8.03 8.23 -5.12
CA ARG A 211 7.95 8.36 -6.58
C ARG A 211 7.26 7.15 -7.19
N GLU A 212 7.51 5.98 -6.62
CA GLU A 212 6.99 4.72 -7.10
C GLU A 212 6.62 3.76 -5.95
N TYR A 213 5.49 3.08 -6.07
CA TYR A 213 4.99 2.13 -5.08
C TYR A 213 4.47 0.86 -5.75
N TRP A 214 4.97 -0.30 -5.34
CA TRP A 214 4.59 -1.60 -5.89
C TRP A 214 3.92 -2.46 -4.83
N ILE A 215 2.87 -3.16 -5.23
CA ILE A 215 2.25 -4.24 -4.45
C ILE A 215 2.47 -5.55 -5.20
N VAL A 216 3.26 -6.46 -4.64
CA VAL A 216 3.53 -7.78 -5.21
C VAL A 216 2.63 -8.80 -4.53
N ASN A 217 1.70 -9.40 -5.28
CA ASN A 217 0.81 -10.42 -4.76
C ASN A 217 1.19 -11.83 -5.24
N PRO A 218 1.93 -12.60 -4.44
CA PRO A 218 2.38 -13.92 -4.85
C PRO A 218 1.27 -14.98 -4.88
N PHE A 219 0.09 -14.69 -4.34
CA PHE A 219 -1.06 -15.61 -4.38
C PHE A 219 -1.91 -15.43 -5.63
N GLN A 220 -1.80 -14.28 -6.29
CA GLN A 220 -2.54 -13.96 -7.52
C GLN A 220 -1.61 -13.77 -8.72
N GLU A 221 -0.29 -13.92 -8.53
CA GLU A 221 0.74 -13.70 -9.56
C GLU A 221 0.59 -12.33 -10.24
N LEU A 222 0.28 -11.32 -9.42
CA LEU A 222 -0.10 -9.98 -9.84
C LEU A 222 0.80 -8.95 -9.18
N ILE A 223 1.27 -7.97 -9.96
CA ILE A 223 2.00 -6.81 -9.49
C ILE A 223 1.21 -5.57 -9.83
N SER A 224 0.86 -4.77 -8.82
CA SER A 224 0.25 -3.45 -9.02
C SER A 224 1.31 -2.38 -8.85
N VAL A 225 1.58 -1.62 -9.92
CA VAL A 225 2.55 -0.53 -9.96
C VAL A 225 1.83 0.81 -9.92
N PHE A 226 2.22 1.66 -8.98
CA PHE A 226 1.77 3.03 -8.85
C PHE A 226 2.97 3.96 -8.99
N ASN A 227 3.11 4.58 -10.16
CA ASN A 227 4.09 5.63 -10.40
C ASN A 227 3.42 6.98 -10.17
N PHE A 228 3.85 7.69 -9.11
CA PHE A 228 3.24 8.94 -8.68
C PHE A 228 3.77 10.16 -9.47
N GLU A 229 4.87 10.02 -10.21
CA GLU A 229 5.41 11.05 -11.10
C GLU A 229 4.79 11.00 -12.50
N ASP A 230 4.48 9.79 -12.99
CA ASP A 230 3.87 9.54 -14.30
C ASP A 230 2.83 8.42 -14.23
N ALA A 231 1.55 8.80 -14.17
CA ALA A 231 0.43 7.86 -14.10
C ALA A 231 0.37 6.88 -15.29
N LYS A 232 0.99 7.19 -16.44
CA LYS A 232 1.03 6.28 -17.61
C LYS A 232 1.95 5.08 -17.39
N LYS A 233 2.88 5.19 -16.44
CA LYS A 233 3.75 4.09 -16.00
C LYS A 233 3.16 3.28 -14.85
N SER A 234 1.93 3.60 -14.43
CA SER A 234 1.17 2.78 -13.48
C SER A 234 0.42 1.69 -14.23
N GLY A 235 0.22 0.54 -13.60
CA GLY A 235 -0.47 -0.58 -14.23
C GLY A 235 -0.46 -1.84 -13.38
N GLU A 236 -1.17 -2.85 -13.88
CA GLU A 236 -1.13 -4.20 -13.34
C GLU A 236 -0.36 -5.10 -14.31
N TYR A 237 0.51 -5.94 -13.77
CA TYR A 237 1.37 -6.84 -14.51
C TYR A 237 1.21 -8.25 -13.95
N ASN A 238 1.27 -9.25 -14.84
CA ASN A 238 1.42 -10.64 -14.42
C ASN A 238 2.89 -11.09 -14.50
N TYR A 239 3.20 -12.28 -13.97
CA TYR A 239 4.57 -12.77 -13.88
C TYR A 239 5.25 -13.04 -15.23
N GLY A 240 4.47 -13.18 -16.32
CA GLY A 240 4.99 -13.34 -17.67
C GLY A 240 5.47 -12.04 -18.32
N GLU A 241 5.17 -10.89 -17.71
CA GLU A 241 5.52 -9.58 -18.23
C GLU A 241 6.72 -9.00 -17.48
N PRO A 242 7.69 -8.36 -18.18
CA PRO A 242 8.69 -7.55 -17.51
C PRO A 242 8.02 -6.32 -16.88
N VAL A 243 8.36 -6.04 -15.63
CA VAL A 243 7.85 -4.88 -14.90
C VAL A 243 8.94 -3.82 -14.82
N PRO A 244 8.83 -2.70 -15.58
CA PRO A 244 9.87 -1.67 -15.60
C PRO A 244 9.83 -0.81 -14.33
N SER A 245 10.99 -0.51 -13.76
CA SER A 245 11.11 0.49 -12.70
C SER A 245 11.04 1.90 -13.30
N GLY A 246 10.20 2.76 -12.71
CA GLY A 246 10.17 4.19 -12.99
C GLY A 246 11.27 4.98 -12.27
N VAL A 247 11.84 4.44 -11.19
CA VAL A 247 12.91 5.08 -10.39
C VAL A 247 14.31 4.70 -10.89
N LEU A 248 14.54 3.43 -11.21
CA LEU A 248 15.82 2.93 -11.71
C LEU A 248 15.73 2.72 -13.23
N GLU A 249 16.10 3.75 -13.99
CA GLU A 249 15.96 3.77 -15.45
C GLU A 249 16.68 2.59 -16.12
N GLY A 250 15.92 1.73 -16.80
CA GLY A 250 16.42 0.55 -17.52
C GLY A 250 16.45 -0.74 -16.69
N LEU A 251 16.01 -0.71 -15.42
CA LEU A 251 15.69 -1.92 -14.67
C LEU A 251 14.31 -2.42 -15.07
N GLU A 252 14.22 -3.70 -15.44
CA GLU A 252 12.97 -4.44 -15.61
C GLU A 252 13.06 -5.73 -14.78
N ILE A 253 12.07 -5.96 -13.91
CA ILE A 253 12.01 -7.15 -13.07
C ILE A 253 11.11 -8.20 -13.74
N ARG A 254 11.62 -9.43 -13.88
CA ARG A 254 10.87 -10.57 -14.43
C ARG A 254 10.45 -11.53 -13.33
N PHE A 255 9.25 -11.31 -12.79
CA PHE A 255 8.75 -12.09 -11.65
C PHE A 255 8.61 -13.59 -11.95
N GLY A 256 8.40 -14.00 -13.21
CA GLY A 256 8.44 -15.41 -13.59
C GLY A 256 9.77 -16.09 -13.25
N GLU A 257 10.90 -15.43 -13.50
CA GLU A 257 12.24 -15.93 -13.20
C GLU A 257 12.51 -15.94 -11.68
N VAL A 258 11.96 -14.97 -10.96
CA VAL A 258 12.04 -14.90 -9.48
C VAL A 258 11.41 -16.13 -8.84
N VAL A 259 10.32 -16.68 -9.41
CA VAL A 259 9.59 -17.81 -8.80
C VAL A 259 10.13 -19.18 -9.19
N GLU A 260 10.90 -19.31 -10.29
CA GLU A 260 11.47 -20.61 -10.70
C GLU A 260 12.35 -21.29 -9.63
N GLY A 261 12.84 -20.53 -8.65
CA GLY A 261 13.67 -21.03 -7.54
C GLY A 261 12.94 -21.42 -6.24
N TYR A 262 11.61 -21.27 -6.13
CA TYR A 262 10.85 -21.47 -4.87
C TYR A 262 10.22 -22.85 -4.70
#